data_AF-A0A392TP00-F1
#
_entry.id   AF-A0A392TP00-F1
#
_cell.length_a   1.000
_cell.length_b   1.000
_cell.length_c   1.000
_cell.angle_alpha   90.00
_cell.angle_beta   90.00
_cell.angle_gamma   90.00
#
_symmetry.space_group_name_H-M   'P 1'
#
loop_
_entity.id
_entity.type
_entity.pdbx_description
1 polymer ?
#
loop_
_entity_poly.entity_id
_entity_poly.type
_entity_poly.pdbx_seq_one_letter_code
_entity_poly.pdbx_strand_id
1 'polypeptide(L)' 'MVKTYKDWHEMLPFALHGYRTAIRTSTGATPFSLVYGMEAVLPVEVEIPSLRVLMETKLEEAEWVQTR' A
#
# COMPACT_ATOMS: atom_id res chain seq x y z
N MET A 1 -6.65 -0.54 -17.17
CA MET A 1 -5.25 -1.01 -17.30
C MET A 1 -5.18 -2.40 -16.68
N VAL A 2 -4.62 -3.38 -17.40
CA VAL A 2 -4.48 -4.75 -16.85
C VAL A 2 -3.22 -4.77 -15.99
N LYS A 3 -3.35 -5.04 -14.70
CA LYS A 3 -2.19 -5.18 -13.81
C LYS A 3 -1.44 -6.47 -14.15
N THR A 4 -0.15 -6.34 -14.41
CA THR A 4 0.75 -7.44 -14.77
C THR A 4 1.78 -7.67 -13.67
N TYR A 5 2.60 -8.73 -13.79
CA TYR A 5 3.68 -9.02 -12.85
C TYR A 5 4.76 -7.91 -12.81
N LYS A 6 4.84 -7.07 -13.85
CA LYS A 6 5.78 -5.93 -13.90
C LYS A 6 5.35 -4.80 -12.96
N ASP A 7 4.07 -4.74 -12.63
CA ASP A 7 3.44 -3.68 -11.83
C ASP A 7 3.38 -4.08 -10.34
N TRP A 8 4.25 -5.01 -9.91
CA TRP A 8 4.27 -5.53 -8.54
C TRP A 8 4.46 -4.43 -7.48
N HIS A 9 5.16 -3.36 -7.84
CA HIS A 9 5.43 -2.21 -6.97
C HIS A 9 4.16 -1.42 -6.67
N GLU A 10 3.20 -1.33 -7.61
CA GLU A 10 1.88 -0.75 -7.35
C GLU A 10 1.02 -1.62 -6.41
N MET A 11 1.26 -2.93 -6.40
CA MET A 11 0.54 -3.88 -5.54
C MET A 11 1.17 -4.02 -4.16
N LEU A 12 2.42 -3.59 -3.99
CA LEU A 12 3.19 -3.73 -2.76
C LEU A 12 2.50 -3.10 -1.54
N PRO A 13 1.91 -1.89 -1.59
CA PRO A 13 1.23 -1.31 -0.43
C PRO A 13 0.06 -2.17 0.04
N PHE A 14 -0.70 -2.75 -0.89
CA PHE A 14 -1.84 -3.63 -0.59
C PHE A 14 -1.38 -4.96 0.02
N ALA A 15 -0.31 -5.55 -0.52
CA ALA A 15 0.26 -6.79 0.01
C ALA A 15 0.81 -6.59 1.43
N LEU A 16 1.52 -5.49 1.68
CA LEU A 16 2.01 -5.12 3.00
C LEU A 16 0.88 -4.86 3.98
N HIS A 17 -0.20 -4.19 3.53
CA HIS A 17 -1.38 -3.98 4.34
C HIS A 17 -2.00 -5.31 4.80
N GLY A 18 -2.31 -6.21 3.86
CA GLY A 18 -2.86 -7.52 4.19
C GLY A 18 -1.92 -8.33 5.08
N TYR A 19 -0.60 -8.20 4.89
CA TYR A 19 0.37 -8.84 5.76
C TYR A 19 0.29 -8.34 7.22
N ARG A 20 0.14 -7.02 7.41
CA ARG A 20 0.15 -6.39 8.75
C ARG A 20 -1.16 -6.59 9.51
N THR A 21 -2.28 -6.74 8.81
CA THR A 21 -3.61 -6.83 9.41
C THR A 21 -4.17 -8.25 9.52
N ALA A 22 -3.59 -9.23 8.81
CA ALA A 22 -3.98 -10.63 8.97
C ALA A 22 -3.45 -11.24 10.26
N ILE A 23 -4.29 -12.01 10.95
CA ILE A 23 -3.92 -12.80 12.12
C ILE A 23 -2.90 -13.88 11.71
N ARG A 24 -1.80 -13.99 12.46
CA ARG A 24 -0.80 -15.04 12.25
C ARG A 24 -1.11 -16.25 13.10
N THR A 25 -1.03 -17.43 12.50
CA THR A 25 -1.26 -18.71 13.19
C THR A 25 -0.27 -18.97 14.32
N SER A 26 0.96 -18.45 14.21
CA SER A 26 2.01 -18.61 15.22
C SER A 26 1.77 -17.79 16.49
N THR A 27 1.16 -16.61 16.38
CA THR A 27 0.99 -15.68 17.52
C THR A 27 -0.46 -15.47 17.91
N GLY A 28 -1.42 -15.87 17.07
CA GLY A 28 -2.84 -15.57 17.26
C GLY A 28 -3.18 -14.08 17.15
N ALA A 29 -2.23 -13.24 16.72
CA ALA A 29 -2.35 -11.78 16.66
C ALA A 29 -1.94 -11.25 15.28
N THR A 30 -2.35 -10.02 14.98
CA THR A 30 -1.90 -9.33 13.76
C THR A 30 -0.50 -8.74 14.00
N PRO A 31 0.38 -8.70 12.99
CA PRO A 31 1.68 -8.05 13.17
C PRO A 31 1.56 -6.58 13.60
N PHE A 32 0.52 -5.88 13.17
CA PHE A 32 0.26 -4.50 13.58
C PHE A 32 0.00 -4.40 15.09
N SER A 33 -0.84 -5.26 15.67
CA SER A 33 -1.16 -5.18 17.09
C SER A 33 0.01 -5.53 17.99
N LEU A 34 0.94 -6.37 17.52
CA LEU A 34 2.18 -6.65 18.23
C LEU A 34 3.14 -5.46 18.27
N VAL A 35 3.12 -4.59 17.25
CA VAL A 35 4.01 -3.42 17.18
C VAL A 35 3.42 -2.23 17.93
N TYR A 36 2.12 -1.97 17.78
CA TYR A 36 1.48 -0.76 18.29
C TYR A 36 0.57 -0.99 19.51
N GLY A 37 0.33 -2.25 19.90
CA GLY A 37 -0.53 -2.58 21.04
C GLY A 37 -2.02 -2.35 20.80
N MET A 38 -2.46 -2.14 19.55
CA MET A 38 -3.86 -1.90 19.19
C MET A 38 -4.23 -2.56 17.86
N GLU A 39 -5.53 -2.75 17.63
CA GLU A 39 -6.03 -3.28 16.37
C GLU A 39 -5.88 -2.25 15.24
N ALA A 40 -5.60 -2.73 14.03
CA ALA A 40 -5.49 -1.87 12.86
C ALA A 40 -6.89 -1.43 12.41
N VAL A 41 -7.25 -0.17 12.67
CA VAL A 41 -8.35 0.51 11.99
C VAL A 41 -7.75 1.18 10.75
N LEU A 42 -8.29 0.88 9.57
CA LEU A 42 -7.93 1.42 8.24
C LEU A 42 -6.63 2.25 8.23
N PRO A 43 -5.47 1.64 7.93
CA PRO A 43 -4.19 2.32 8.09
C PRO A 43 -4.12 3.57 7.22
N VAL A 44 -3.57 4.63 7.82
CA VAL A 44 -3.46 5.96 7.20
C VAL A 44 -2.71 5.90 5.87
N GLU A 45 -1.84 4.93 5.65
CA GLU A 45 -1.10 4.77 4.40
C GLU A 45 -1.97 4.34 3.21
N VAL A 46 -3.18 3.82 3.46
CA VAL A 46 -4.17 3.51 2.41
C VAL A 46 -5.03 4.74 2.09
N GLU A 47 -5.31 5.57 3.09
CA GLU A 47 -6.18 6.75 2.94
C GLU A 47 -5.40 8.01 2.52
N ILE A 48 -4.16 8.16 3.00
CA ILE A 48 -3.24 9.24 2.68
C ILE A 48 -2.11 8.67 1.82
N PRO A 49 -2.12 8.95 0.50
CA PRO A 49 -1.03 8.53 -0.38
C PRO A 49 0.27 9.17 0.11
N SER A 50 1.33 8.36 0.25
CA SER A 50 2.64 8.88 0.65
C SER A 50 3.16 9.93 -0.34
N LEU A 51 4.03 10.85 0.10
CA LEU A 51 4.64 11.86 -0.78
C LEU A 51 5.29 11.24 -2.03
N ARG A 52 5.88 10.04 -1.91
CA ARG A 52 6.44 9.31 -3.06
C ARG A 52 5.35 8.94 -4.05
N VAL A 53 4.27 8.31 -3.59
CA VAL A 53 3.11 7.92 -4.43
C VAL A 53 2.47 9.15 -5.09
N LEU A 54 2.37 10.27 -4.36
CA LEU A 54 1.89 11.53 -4.91
C LEU A 54 2.83 12.12 -5.97
N MET A 55 4.14 11.96 -5.83
CA MET A 55 5.10 12.40 -6.86
C MET A 55 5.04 11.49 -8.08
N GLU A 56 4.97 10.18 -7.91
CA GLU A 56 4.87 9.20 -9.00
C GLU A 56 3.59 9.38 -9.82
N THR A 57 2.44 9.55 -9.16
CA THR A 57 1.16 9.83 -9.84
C THR A 57 1.16 11.15 -10.61
N LYS A 58 1.74 12.22 -10.04
CA LYS A 58 1.89 13.50 -10.74
C LYS A 58 2.83 13.42 -11.94
N LEU A 59 3.87 12.59 -11.86
CA LEU A 59 4.80 12.36 -12.97
C LEU A 59 4.09 11.61 -14.10
N GLU A 60 3.32 10.57 -13.79
CA GLU A 60 2.50 9.83 -14.77
C GLU A 60 1.49 10.75 -15.48
N GLU A 61 0.76 11.60 -14.72
CA GLU A 61 -0.14 12.61 -15.29
C GLU A 61 0.59 13.60 -16.20
N ALA A 62 1.78 14.06 -15.80
CA ALA A 62 2.57 15.02 -16.57
C ALA A 62 3.10 14.41 -17.89
N GLU A 63 3.58 13.18 -17.87
CA GLU A 63 4.03 12.45 -19.07
C GLU A 63 2.85 12.18 -20.03
N TRP A 64 1.69 11.84 -19.50
CA TRP A 64 0.47 11.66 -20.30
C TRP A 64 0.03 12.95 -21.00
N VAL A 65 0.11 14.10 -20.30
CA VAL A 65 -0.25 15.42 -20.87
C VAL A 65 0.72 15.85 -21.97
N GLN A 66 2.00 15.49 -21.90
CA GLN A 66 2.98 15.83 -22.96
C GLN A 66 2.87 14.95 -24.20
N THR A 67 2.28 13.76 -24.08
CA THR A 67 2.17 12.79 -25.18
C THR A 67 0.91 13.01 -26.05
N ARG A 68 0.13 14.07 -25.78
CA ARG A 68 -1.09 14.45 -26.50
C ARG A 68 -0.95 15.81 -27.17
#